data_AF-A0A1V6AMK7-F1
#
_entry.id   AF-A0A1V6AMK7-F1
#
_cell.length_a   1.000
_cell.length_b   1.000
_cell.length_c   1.000
_cell.angle_alpha   90.00
_cell.angle_beta   90.00
_cell.angle_gamma   90.00
#
_symmetry.space_group_name_H-M   'P 1'
#
loop_
_entity.id
_entity.type
_entity.pdbx_description
1 polymer ?
#
loop_
_entity_poly.entity_id
_entity_poly.type
_entity_poly.pdbx_seq_one_letter_code
_entity_poly.pdbx_strand_id
1 'polypeptide(L)'
;MLKKICIFIILVLIAGCLASCNKTSPSESNPYNTGTESPSFGKLKTDSLKPESYYTSYKQGVTTGKFLETPYGTYFSSADGYLYYSEKGNARYIKLCNKPDCTHSSFDCNAYLNGSTIGYYDDKIYYEKLNNINCMDMDGSNHRIVKTLYEGNINNFGYFHNGYYYYIITKGGTMGALGNDDNNLYRVKIDDDSNPEIVLTNDAILQLLMFTIAGDNIYIIEYSLDDTKFTSLYSYSIISKKWLKLTDNWTGAGASYIDENMGYCYLKNIGLYEYDLSTNEMNLVKPLELENGGTCSVFYRPDYIYLIHYNNSSSRYMNQILYIYDWDYNLIDSVKFDKINNRITAGGFMSDVDNYIIFASNFKGKPDYYIDKSEIGTGNLMFHKIED
;
A
#
# COMPACT_ATOMS: atom_id res chain seq x y z
N MET A 1 -44.62 54.92 -40.51
CA MET A 1 -45.98 54.66 -41.02
C MET A 1 -46.57 53.49 -40.24
N LEU A 2 -47.81 53.67 -39.76
CA LEU A 2 -48.83 52.74 -39.22
C LEU A 2 -48.41 51.27 -38.89
N LYS A 3 -48.79 50.62 -37.77
CA LYS A 3 -49.83 50.88 -36.74
C LYS A 3 -49.70 49.88 -35.56
N LYS A 4 -49.73 50.42 -34.34
CA LYS A 4 -50.53 50.05 -33.14
C LYS A 4 -50.36 48.72 -32.37
N ILE A 5 -49.93 48.94 -31.12
CA ILE A 5 -50.28 48.31 -29.82
C ILE A 5 -51.80 48.19 -29.58
N CYS A 6 -52.24 47.14 -28.85
CA CYS A 6 -53.41 47.07 -27.92
C CYS A 6 -53.25 45.78 -27.04
N ILE A 7 -52.89 45.81 -25.75
CA ILE A 7 -53.70 46.02 -24.51
C ILE A 7 -54.92 45.06 -24.38
N PHE A 8 -54.91 44.11 -23.43
CA PHE A 8 -55.78 44.11 -22.23
C PHE A 8 -55.56 42.90 -21.28
N ILE A 9 -55.50 43.23 -19.99
CA ILE A 9 -55.48 42.40 -18.77
C ILE A 9 -56.94 41.98 -18.46
N ILE A 10 -57.15 40.96 -17.59
CA ILE A 10 -58.11 40.96 -16.44
C ILE A 10 -58.87 39.62 -16.20
N LEU A 11 -58.53 39.00 -15.05
CA LEU A 11 -59.37 38.41 -13.98
C LEU A 11 -60.26 37.16 -14.26
N VAL A 12 -60.59 36.26 -13.31
CA VAL A 12 -60.09 35.83 -11.98
C VAL A 12 -61.06 34.74 -11.42
N LEU A 13 -60.57 33.83 -10.54
CA LEU A 13 -61.25 33.13 -9.40
C LEU A 13 -62.41 32.12 -9.71
N ILE A 14 -62.75 31.06 -8.94
CA ILE A 14 -62.27 30.38 -7.71
C ILE A 14 -63.12 29.08 -7.51
N ALA A 15 -62.63 28.18 -6.64
CA ALA A 15 -63.30 27.15 -5.81
C ALA A 15 -63.28 25.69 -6.33
N GLY A 16 -62.88 24.67 -5.54
CA GLY A 16 -62.55 24.58 -4.10
C GLY A 16 -61.50 23.46 -3.84
N CYS A 17 -60.57 23.64 -2.89
CA CYS A 17 -60.60 23.18 -1.48
C CYS A 17 -60.74 21.65 -1.31
N LEU A 18 -59.99 20.89 -0.50
CA LEU A 18 -58.87 21.08 0.45
C LEU A 18 -58.34 19.66 0.79
N ALA A 19 -57.05 19.59 1.15
CA ALA A 19 -56.25 18.59 1.90
C ALA A 19 -56.89 17.27 2.44
N SER A 20 -56.11 16.16 2.43
CA SER A 20 -55.41 15.64 3.64
C SER A 20 -54.95 14.16 3.56
N CYS A 21 -53.72 13.92 4.03
CA CYS A 21 -53.14 12.73 4.71
C CYS A 21 -53.00 11.33 4.07
N ASN A 22 -51.72 10.98 3.81
CA ASN A 22 -50.89 9.93 4.44
C ASN A 22 -51.20 8.41 4.37
N LYS A 23 -50.15 7.69 3.94
CA LYS A 23 -49.61 6.37 4.33
C LYS A 23 -50.36 5.07 3.98
N THR A 24 -49.60 4.15 3.37
CA THR A 24 -49.61 2.72 3.71
C THR A 24 -48.20 2.13 3.59
N SER A 25 -47.76 1.43 4.63
CA SER A 25 -46.65 0.46 4.65
C SER A 25 -47.25 -0.96 4.75
N PRO A 26 -46.47 -2.01 5.08
CA PRO A 26 -45.92 -3.06 4.22
C PRO A 26 -46.69 -4.41 4.33
N SER A 27 -46.29 -5.46 3.58
CA SER A 27 -46.62 -6.84 3.96
C SER A 27 -45.45 -7.81 3.78
N GLU A 28 -45.10 -8.48 4.89
CA GLU A 28 -44.39 -9.76 5.04
C GLU A 28 -45.19 -10.92 4.40
N SER A 29 -44.75 -12.16 4.11
CA SER A 29 -43.55 -12.98 4.40
C SER A 29 -43.57 -14.28 3.54
N ASN A 30 -42.41 -14.66 2.96
CA ASN A 30 -41.72 -15.99 2.84
C ASN A 30 -42.44 -17.30 2.38
N PRO A 31 -41.73 -18.43 2.08
CA PRO A 31 -40.28 -18.69 1.86
C PRO A 31 -39.93 -19.64 0.66
N TYR A 32 -38.62 -19.93 0.49
CA TYR A 32 -37.96 -20.98 -0.32
C TYR A 32 -37.81 -20.74 -1.83
N ASN A 33 -36.59 -20.38 -2.24
CA ASN A 33 -35.87 -21.11 -3.28
C ASN A 33 -34.36 -20.96 -3.10
N THR A 34 -33.70 -22.10 -2.94
CA THR A 34 -32.25 -22.30 -2.94
C THR A 34 -31.71 -22.12 -4.35
N GLY A 35 -30.90 -21.10 -4.56
CA GLY A 35 -30.08 -20.94 -5.76
C GLY A 35 -28.81 -20.21 -5.36
N THR A 36 -27.68 -20.89 -5.47
CA THR A 36 -26.33 -20.33 -5.37
C THR A 36 -26.16 -19.22 -6.40
N GLU A 37 -26.26 -17.97 -5.97
CA GLU A 37 -25.86 -16.82 -6.77
C GLU A 37 -24.35 -16.60 -6.59
N SER A 38 -23.61 -16.86 -7.67
CA SER A 38 -22.24 -16.36 -7.83
C SER A 38 -22.25 -14.83 -7.71
N PRO A 39 -21.27 -14.20 -7.03
CA PRO A 39 -21.20 -12.75 -6.99
C PRO A 39 -20.82 -12.27 -8.39
N SER A 40 -21.81 -11.81 -9.18
CA SER A 40 -21.53 -11.09 -10.42
C SER A 40 -20.83 -9.80 -10.04
N PHE A 41 -19.63 -9.56 -10.56
CA PHE A 41 -18.97 -8.27 -10.49
C PHE A 41 -19.91 -7.20 -11.06
N GLY A 42 -20.64 -6.53 -10.16
CA GLY A 42 -21.55 -5.47 -10.51
C GLY A 42 -20.76 -4.36 -11.19
N LYS A 43 -21.27 -3.86 -12.32
CA LYS A 43 -20.70 -2.72 -13.03
C LYS A 43 -20.38 -1.60 -12.03
N LEU A 44 -19.09 -1.44 -11.77
CA LEU A 44 -18.45 -0.33 -11.07
C LEU A 44 -19.08 0.98 -11.57
N LYS A 45 -19.91 1.63 -10.74
CA LYS A 45 -20.42 2.99 -11.00
C LYS A 45 -19.32 3.98 -10.59
N THR A 46 -18.45 4.35 -11.53
CA THR A 46 -17.18 5.03 -11.27
C THR A 46 -17.11 6.48 -11.77
N ASP A 47 -18.22 7.05 -12.22
CA ASP A 47 -18.21 8.35 -12.93
C ASP A 47 -17.86 9.56 -12.05
N SER A 48 -17.82 9.43 -10.71
CA SER A 48 -17.62 10.55 -9.79
C SER A 48 -16.28 10.57 -9.03
N LEU A 49 -15.33 9.67 -9.33
CA LEU A 49 -14.08 9.51 -8.56
C LEU A 49 -12.79 9.58 -9.39
N LYS A 50 -12.84 10.01 -10.66
CA LYS A 50 -11.66 10.04 -11.54
C LYS A 50 -10.83 11.31 -11.35
N PRO A 51 -9.69 11.31 -10.64
CA PRO A 51 -8.64 12.28 -10.92
C PRO A 51 -8.10 12.06 -12.34
N GLU A 52 -7.75 13.13 -13.06
CA GLU A 52 -7.32 13.10 -14.47
C GLU A 52 -6.11 12.19 -14.73
N SER A 53 -5.30 11.90 -13.69
CA SER A 53 -4.41 10.75 -13.63
C SER A 53 -4.12 10.43 -12.15
N TYR A 54 -4.26 9.17 -11.74
CA TYR A 54 -3.79 8.69 -10.44
C TYR A 54 -2.67 7.69 -10.68
N TYR A 55 -1.58 7.85 -9.95
CA TYR A 55 -0.43 6.94 -9.99
C TYR A 55 -0.26 6.31 -8.63
N THR A 56 0.28 5.09 -8.61
CA THR A 56 0.80 4.55 -7.36
C THR A 56 1.93 5.42 -6.83
N SER A 57 1.79 5.84 -5.58
CA SER A 57 2.90 6.25 -4.74
C SER A 57 3.25 5.10 -3.81
N TYR A 58 4.54 4.84 -3.65
CA TYR A 58 5.03 3.85 -2.70
C TYR A 58 4.49 4.16 -1.30
N LYS A 59 3.87 3.17 -0.68
CA LYS A 59 3.39 3.21 0.70
C LYS A 59 4.24 2.26 1.52
N GLN A 60 4.76 2.71 2.67
CA GLN A 60 5.51 1.81 3.56
C GLN A 60 4.63 0.60 3.91
N GLY A 61 5.22 -0.58 3.98
CA GLY A 61 4.50 -1.78 4.39
C GLY A 61 5.47 -2.90 4.66
N VAL A 62 5.00 -3.94 5.37
CA VAL A 62 5.80 -5.16 5.61
C VAL A 62 6.11 -5.88 4.29
N THR A 63 5.27 -5.68 3.28
CA THR A 63 5.43 -6.25 1.94
C THR A 63 5.58 -5.13 0.91
N THR A 64 6.84 -4.75 0.61
CA THR A 64 7.17 -3.66 -0.32
C THR A 64 6.47 -3.86 -1.67
N GLY A 65 5.64 -2.90 -2.06
CA GLY A 65 4.98 -2.88 -3.37
C GLY A 65 3.88 -3.94 -3.56
N LYS A 66 3.48 -4.69 -2.53
CA LYS A 66 2.43 -5.73 -2.66
C LYS A 66 1.04 -5.25 -2.27
N PHE A 67 0.92 -4.09 -1.64
CA PHE A 67 -0.35 -3.46 -1.29
C PHE A 67 -0.51 -2.18 -2.10
N LEU A 68 -1.66 -2.05 -2.77
CA LEU A 68 -1.95 -0.97 -3.70
C LEU A 68 -3.30 -0.35 -3.38
N GLU A 69 -3.32 0.95 -3.18
CA GLU A 69 -4.53 1.74 -3.04
C GLU A 69 -4.83 2.43 -4.37
N THR A 70 -6.11 2.50 -4.72
CA THR A 70 -6.61 3.15 -5.94
C THR A 70 -7.86 3.98 -5.59
N PRO A 71 -8.33 4.86 -6.49
CA PRO A 71 -9.59 5.58 -6.26
C PRO A 71 -10.81 4.68 -6.02
N TYR A 72 -10.74 3.41 -6.47
CA TYR A 72 -11.86 2.46 -6.46
C TYR A 72 -11.79 1.42 -5.33
N GLY A 73 -10.66 1.30 -4.65
CA GLY A 73 -10.43 0.28 -3.65
C GLY A 73 -8.97 -0.12 -3.53
N THR A 74 -8.73 -1.23 -2.86
CA THR A 74 -7.38 -1.72 -2.58
C THR A 74 -7.13 -3.09 -3.18
N TYR A 75 -5.88 -3.32 -3.56
CA TYR A 75 -5.39 -4.56 -4.10
C TYR A 75 -4.23 -5.08 -3.25
N PHE A 76 -4.18 -6.40 -3.07
CA PHE A 76 -3.12 -7.05 -2.33
C PHE A 76 -2.59 -8.28 -3.07
N SER A 77 -1.31 -8.25 -3.42
CA SER A 77 -0.59 -9.36 -4.04
C SER A 77 -0.02 -10.27 -2.96
N SER A 78 -0.68 -11.42 -2.75
CA SER A 78 -0.33 -12.34 -1.68
C SER A 78 0.87 -13.22 -2.03
N ALA A 79 1.57 -13.70 -1.00
CA ALA A 79 2.65 -14.66 -1.13
C ALA A 79 2.19 -16.05 -1.62
N ASP A 80 0.88 -16.32 -1.70
CA ASP A 80 0.32 -17.49 -2.38
C ASP A 80 0.26 -17.35 -3.91
N GLY A 81 0.59 -16.16 -4.42
CA GLY A 81 0.60 -15.85 -5.84
C GLY A 81 -0.66 -15.16 -6.36
N TYR A 82 -1.70 -14.99 -5.54
CA TYR A 82 -2.98 -14.41 -5.97
C TYR A 82 -3.13 -12.95 -5.58
N LEU A 83 -3.77 -12.20 -6.46
CA LEU A 83 -4.21 -10.83 -6.23
C LEU A 83 -5.62 -10.83 -5.62
N TYR A 84 -5.75 -10.09 -4.53
CA TYR A 84 -7.00 -9.85 -3.84
C TYR A 84 -7.42 -8.40 -4.04
N TYR A 85 -8.73 -8.14 -4.02
CA TYR A 85 -9.34 -6.82 -4.13
C TYR A 85 -10.36 -6.60 -3.02
N SER A 86 -10.37 -5.40 -2.46
CA SER A 86 -11.44 -4.89 -1.59
C SER A 86 -11.95 -3.57 -2.16
N GLU A 87 -13.26 -3.42 -2.21
CA GLU A 87 -13.90 -2.15 -2.58
C GLU A 87 -13.53 -1.05 -1.58
N LYS A 88 -13.47 0.20 -2.05
CA LYS A 88 -13.18 1.34 -1.19
C LYS A 88 -14.16 1.43 -0.02
N GLY A 89 -13.64 1.71 1.18
CA GLY A 89 -14.45 1.72 2.42
C GLY A 89 -14.85 0.33 2.94
N ASN A 90 -14.35 -0.76 2.35
CA ASN A 90 -14.61 -2.12 2.79
C ASN A 90 -13.31 -2.79 3.28
N ALA A 91 -13.42 -3.61 4.33
CA ALA A 91 -12.32 -4.43 4.85
C ALA A 91 -12.23 -5.80 4.17
N ARG A 92 -13.27 -6.24 3.43
CA ARG A 92 -13.35 -7.60 2.88
C ARG A 92 -12.65 -7.74 1.52
N TYR A 93 -11.71 -8.68 1.48
CA TYR A 93 -10.96 -9.01 0.26
C TYR A 93 -11.48 -10.28 -0.44
N ILE A 94 -11.56 -10.22 -1.77
CA ILE A 94 -11.89 -11.33 -2.67
C ILE A 94 -10.78 -11.53 -3.72
N LYS A 95 -10.65 -12.73 -4.30
CA LYS A 95 -9.70 -12.93 -5.42
C LYS A 95 -10.17 -12.15 -6.65
N LEU A 96 -9.27 -11.39 -7.28
CA LEU A 96 -9.60 -10.55 -8.43
C LEU A 96 -9.64 -11.38 -9.72
N CYS A 97 -10.79 -11.98 -10.02
CA CYS A 97 -10.91 -12.85 -11.18
C CYS A 97 -12.30 -12.75 -11.83
N ASN A 98 -12.35 -12.20 -13.04
CA ASN A 98 -13.58 -12.06 -13.82
C ASN A 98 -14.01 -13.34 -14.59
N LYS A 99 -13.53 -14.53 -14.20
CA LYS A 99 -13.94 -15.81 -14.81
C LYS A 99 -15.01 -16.47 -13.93
N PRO A 100 -16.29 -16.56 -14.37
CA PRO A 100 -17.39 -17.04 -13.53
C PRO A 100 -17.17 -18.43 -12.92
N ASP A 101 -16.56 -19.35 -13.67
CA ASP A 101 -16.35 -20.74 -13.27
C ASP A 101 -14.90 -21.04 -12.85
N CYS A 102 -14.14 -20.02 -12.42
CA CYS A 102 -12.75 -20.22 -12.03
C CYS A 102 -12.66 -20.89 -10.66
N THR A 103 -11.96 -22.03 -10.60
CA THR A 103 -11.70 -22.75 -9.33
C THR A 103 -10.63 -22.09 -8.47
N HIS A 104 -9.93 -21.07 -9.00
CA HIS A 104 -8.81 -20.37 -8.35
C HIS A 104 -7.71 -21.29 -7.81
N SER A 105 -7.44 -22.38 -8.54
CA SER A 105 -6.47 -23.42 -8.16
C SER A 105 -5.37 -23.63 -9.21
N SER A 106 -5.31 -22.79 -10.24
CA SER A 106 -4.33 -22.91 -11.32
C SER A 106 -3.75 -21.55 -11.70
N PHE A 107 -2.64 -21.60 -12.43
CA PHE A 107 -1.96 -20.43 -12.99
C PHE A 107 -2.75 -19.73 -14.11
N ASP A 108 -3.84 -20.34 -14.58
CA ASP A 108 -4.75 -19.74 -15.58
C ASP A 108 -5.78 -18.79 -14.94
N CYS A 109 -5.81 -18.72 -13.61
CA CYS A 109 -6.66 -17.77 -12.89
C CYS A 109 -6.23 -16.33 -13.21
N ASN A 110 -7.20 -15.46 -13.50
CA ASN A 110 -6.96 -14.03 -13.71
C ASN A 110 -6.32 -13.35 -12.47
N ALA A 111 -6.59 -13.87 -11.27
CA ALA A 111 -5.97 -13.35 -10.06
C ALA A 111 -4.50 -13.78 -9.89
N TYR A 112 -3.98 -14.74 -10.67
CA TYR A 112 -2.64 -15.29 -10.41
C TYR A 112 -1.54 -14.40 -10.99
N LEU A 113 -0.80 -13.73 -10.12
CA LEU A 113 0.35 -12.90 -10.46
C LEU A 113 1.70 -13.49 -10.02
N ASN A 114 1.70 -14.60 -9.28
CA ASN A 114 2.91 -15.15 -8.65
C ASN A 114 3.57 -14.19 -7.64
N GLY A 115 2.75 -13.42 -6.92
CA GLY A 115 3.19 -12.61 -5.79
C GLY A 115 3.98 -11.38 -6.21
N SER A 116 3.70 -10.84 -7.39
CA SER A 116 4.33 -9.65 -7.97
C SER A 116 4.06 -8.36 -7.18
N THR A 117 4.99 -7.42 -7.25
CA THR A 117 4.80 -6.01 -6.94
C THR A 117 3.79 -5.44 -7.93
N ILE A 118 2.93 -4.56 -7.42
CA ILE A 118 1.79 -4.04 -8.16
C ILE A 118 1.81 -2.53 -8.14
N GLY A 119 1.37 -1.94 -9.24
CA GLY A 119 1.20 -0.52 -9.43
C GLY A 119 -0.10 -0.26 -10.19
N TYR A 120 -0.55 0.98 -10.13
CA TYR A 120 -1.73 1.49 -10.79
C TYR A 120 -1.34 2.70 -11.61
N TYR A 121 -1.87 2.72 -12.83
CA TYR A 121 -1.88 3.89 -13.67
C TYR A 121 -2.99 3.77 -14.72
N ASP A 122 -3.68 4.89 -15.01
CA ASP A 122 -4.67 5.01 -16.09
C ASP A 122 -5.67 3.84 -16.17
N ASP A 123 -6.39 3.60 -15.07
CA ASP A 123 -7.38 2.52 -14.94
C ASP A 123 -6.82 1.11 -15.28
N LYS A 124 -5.51 0.89 -15.03
CA LYS A 124 -4.85 -0.41 -15.19
C LYS A 124 -3.97 -0.76 -14.01
N ILE A 125 -3.82 -2.07 -13.79
CA ILE A 125 -2.86 -2.62 -12.85
C ILE A 125 -1.64 -3.07 -13.61
N TYR A 126 -0.48 -2.59 -13.19
CA TYR A 126 0.83 -2.99 -13.67
C TYR A 126 1.49 -3.89 -12.63
N TYR A 127 2.28 -4.86 -13.09
CA TYR A 127 2.99 -5.76 -12.20
C TYR A 127 4.26 -6.30 -12.86
N GLU A 128 5.31 -6.51 -12.08
CA GLU A 128 6.54 -7.13 -12.55
C GLU A 128 6.38 -8.65 -12.60
N LYS A 129 6.96 -9.28 -13.61
CA LYS A 129 7.12 -10.73 -13.66
C LYS A 129 8.48 -11.02 -14.26
N LEU A 130 9.40 -11.46 -13.40
CA LEU A 130 10.82 -11.59 -13.74
C LEU A 130 11.33 -10.26 -14.32
N ASN A 131 11.89 -10.28 -15.53
CA ASN A 131 12.42 -9.12 -16.24
C ASN A 131 11.37 -8.36 -17.08
N ASN A 132 10.07 -8.59 -16.89
CA ASN A 132 9.02 -7.92 -17.66
C ASN A 132 8.07 -7.12 -16.78
N ILE A 133 7.59 -6.00 -17.29
CA ILE A 133 6.40 -5.33 -16.79
C ILE A 133 5.22 -5.81 -17.60
N ASN A 134 4.19 -6.26 -16.90
CA ASN A 134 2.92 -6.66 -17.44
C ASN A 134 1.86 -5.65 -17.00
N CYS A 135 0.74 -5.65 -17.69
CA CYS A 135 -0.44 -4.98 -17.18
C CYS A 135 -1.68 -5.85 -17.39
N MET A 136 -2.75 -5.46 -16.71
CA MET A 136 -4.08 -6.05 -16.80
C MET A 136 -5.13 -4.98 -16.52
N ASP A 137 -6.38 -5.29 -16.85
CA ASP A 137 -7.51 -4.45 -16.48
C ASP A 137 -7.83 -4.61 -14.98
N MET A 138 -8.55 -3.63 -14.41
CA MET A 138 -8.86 -3.57 -12.98
C MET A 138 -9.69 -4.75 -12.44
N ASP A 139 -10.26 -5.57 -13.32
CA ASP A 139 -11.02 -6.79 -13.02
C ASP A 139 -10.17 -8.08 -13.11
N GLY A 140 -8.86 -7.93 -13.34
CA GLY A 140 -7.90 -9.01 -13.52
C GLY A 140 -7.91 -9.64 -14.92
N SER A 141 -8.64 -9.09 -15.89
CA SER A 141 -8.63 -9.61 -17.26
C SER A 141 -7.52 -8.98 -18.13
N ASN A 142 -7.34 -9.52 -19.35
CA ASN A 142 -6.50 -8.91 -20.39
C ASN A 142 -5.02 -8.71 -20.03
N HIS A 143 -4.41 -9.70 -19.36
CA HIS A 143 -2.97 -9.71 -19.09
C HIS A 143 -2.14 -9.64 -20.36
N ARG A 144 -1.14 -8.76 -20.38
CA ARG A 144 -0.18 -8.64 -21.47
C ARG A 144 1.13 -8.03 -20.99
N ILE A 145 2.22 -8.40 -21.64
CA ILE A 145 3.53 -7.78 -21.45
C ILE A 145 3.49 -6.38 -22.08
N VAL A 146 3.92 -5.36 -21.35
CA VAL A 146 4.09 -3.98 -21.85
C VAL A 146 5.54 -3.65 -22.10
N LYS A 147 6.46 -4.14 -21.25
CA LYS A 147 7.88 -3.81 -21.33
C LYS A 147 8.74 -4.97 -20.90
N THR A 148 9.89 -5.12 -21.55
CA THR A 148 10.99 -5.96 -21.10
C THR A 148 12.08 -5.05 -20.54
N LEU A 149 12.47 -5.26 -19.29
CA LEU A 149 13.40 -4.42 -18.53
C LEU A 149 14.85 -4.62 -18.95
N TYR A 150 15.23 -5.85 -19.26
CA TYR A 150 16.58 -6.25 -19.68
C TYR A 150 16.55 -7.67 -20.25
N GLU A 151 17.59 -8.04 -20.99
CA GLU A 151 17.74 -9.41 -21.50
C GLU A 151 18.17 -10.39 -20.40
N GLY A 152 17.70 -11.64 -20.50
CA GLY A 152 18.03 -12.71 -19.55
C GLY A 152 16.96 -12.98 -18.50
N ASN A 153 17.25 -13.92 -17.60
CA ASN A 153 16.30 -14.40 -16.58
C ASN A 153 16.87 -14.20 -15.17
N ILE A 154 17.25 -12.95 -14.88
CA ILE A 154 17.79 -12.53 -13.58
C ILE A 154 16.67 -11.80 -12.82
N ASN A 155 16.55 -12.03 -11.53
CA ASN A 155 15.58 -11.32 -10.68
C ASN A 155 15.95 -9.83 -10.56
N ASN A 156 14.93 -9.01 -10.31
CA ASN A 156 15.09 -7.64 -9.87
C ASN A 156 14.31 -7.43 -8.58
N PHE A 157 14.64 -6.33 -7.91
CA PHE A 157 13.84 -5.77 -6.84
C PHE A 157 13.45 -4.35 -7.22
N GLY A 158 12.17 -4.03 -7.11
CA GLY A 158 11.65 -2.71 -7.49
C GLY A 158 10.22 -2.49 -7.06
N TYR A 159 9.76 -1.26 -7.27
CA TYR A 159 8.38 -0.86 -7.03
C TYR A 159 7.94 0.29 -7.95
N PHE A 160 6.63 0.43 -8.06
CA PHE A 160 6.00 1.48 -8.85
C PHE A 160 5.93 2.78 -8.05
N HIS A 161 6.30 3.88 -8.68
CA HIS A 161 6.22 5.22 -8.10
C HIS A 161 6.05 6.26 -9.22
N ASN A 162 5.02 7.09 -9.15
CA ASN A 162 4.77 8.24 -10.05
C ASN A 162 4.89 7.90 -11.56
N GLY A 163 4.31 6.78 -11.99
CA GLY A 163 4.30 6.39 -13.41
C GLY A 163 5.58 5.72 -13.90
N TYR A 164 6.51 5.43 -12.99
CA TYR A 164 7.72 4.66 -13.28
C TYR A 164 7.75 3.38 -12.45
N TYR A 165 8.42 2.36 -13.00
CA TYR A 165 8.92 1.24 -12.21
C TYR A 165 10.41 1.47 -11.95
N TYR A 166 10.78 1.65 -10.69
CA TYR A 166 12.17 1.79 -10.26
C TYR A 166 12.68 0.45 -9.77
N TYR A 167 13.89 0.05 -10.17
CA TYR A 167 14.42 -1.26 -9.84
C TYR A 167 15.94 -1.33 -9.83
N ILE A 168 16.45 -2.35 -9.13
CA ILE A 168 17.84 -2.83 -9.21
C ILE A 168 17.83 -4.28 -9.69
N ILE A 169 18.87 -4.69 -10.41
CA ILE A 169 19.06 -6.09 -10.76
C ILE A 169 19.70 -6.81 -9.57
N THR A 170 19.11 -7.93 -9.16
CA THR A 170 19.54 -8.69 -7.96
C THR A 170 20.17 -10.01 -8.38
N LYS A 171 21.37 -9.97 -8.97
CA LYS A 171 22.17 -11.18 -9.19
C LYS A 171 22.49 -11.82 -7.84
N GLY A 172 22.31 -13.13 -7.71
CA GLY A 172 22.40 -13.83 -6.41
C GLY A 172 21.06 -13.91 -5.64
N GLY A 173 19.99 -13.30 -6.15
CA GLY A 173 18.60 -13.59 -5.75
C GLY A 173 17.95 -12.61 -4.78
N THR A 174 18.71 -11.73 -4.13
CA THR A 174 18.19 -10.67 -3.24
C THR A 174 19.03 -9.40 -3.35
N MET A 175 18.52 -8.28 -2.85
CA MET A 175 19.28 -7.04 -2.70
C MET A 175 20.52 -7.25 -1.84
N GLY A 176 21.62 -6.58 -2.17
CA GLY A 176 22.88 -6.68 -1.40
C GLY A 176 23.56 -8.05 -1.42
N ALA A 177 23.10 -8.99 -2.25
CA ALA A 177 23.65 -10.34 -2.29
C ALA A 177 25.10 -10.36 -2.80
N LEU A 178 25.93 -11.21 -2.18
CA LEU A 178 27.28 -11.49 -2.68
C LEU A 178 27.23 -12.00 -4.13
N GLY A 179 28.08 -11.43 -4.97
CA GLY A 179 28.15 -11.77 -6.40
C GLY A 179 27.23 -10.92 -7.28
N ASN A 180 26.47 -9.98 -6.72
CA ASN A 180 25.92 -8.89 -7.53
C ASN A 180 27.05 -7.94 -7.91
N ASP A 181 27.23 -7.73 -9.21
CA ASP A 181 28.20 -6.81 -9.81
C ASP A 181 27.50 -5.66 -10.55
N ASP A 182 26.17 -5.62 -10.54
CA ASP A 182 25.39 -4.51 -11.09
C ASP A 182 25.14 -3.45 -10.01
N ASN A 183 25.89 -2.34 -10.12
CA ASN A 183 25.82 -1.21 -9.22
C ASN A 183 24.89 -0.09 -9.73
N ASN A 184 23.92 -0.43 -10.59
CA ASN A 184 22.98 0.52 -11.17
C ASN A 184 21.59 0.43 -10.53
N LEU A 185 20.96 1.59 -10.39
CA LEU A 185 19.53 1.74 -10.15
C LEU A 185 18.88 2.27 -11.43
N TYR A 186 17.85 1.56 -11.88
CA TYR A 186 17.14 1.79 -13.12
C TYR A 186 15.75 2.36 -12.86
N ARG A 187 15.19 3.01 -13.87
CA ARG A 187 13.74 3.24 -13.95
C ARG A 187 13.24 3.09 -15.37
N VAL A 188 11.95 2.79 -15.51
CA VAL A 188 11.26 2.81 -16.81
C VAL A 188 9.88 3.42 -16.63
N LYS A 189 9.49 4.32 -17.54
CA LYS A 189 8.13 4.86 -17.58
C LYS A 189 7.18 3.76 -18.05
N ILE A 190 6.00 3.59 -17.45
CA ILE A 190 5.18 2.38 -17.69
C ILE A 190 4.16 2.51 -18.82
N ASP A 191 3.91 3.73 -19.29
CA ASP A 191 2.79 4.09 -20.16
C ASP A 191 3.17 4.63 -21.55
N ASP A 192 4.44 4.57 -21.89
CA ASP A 192 4.93 4.89 -23.24
C ASP A 192 5.90 3.82 -23.74
N ASP A 193 6.57 4.06 -24.87
CA ASP A 193 7.55 3.13 -25.45
C ASP A 193 9.00 3.42 -25.00
N SER A 194 9.21 4.18 -23.92
CA SER A 194 10.57 4.48 -23.45
C SER A 194 11.29 3.21 -23.02
N ASN A 195 12.58 3.12 -23.35
CA ASN A 195 13.44 2.09 -22.79
C ASN A 195 13.72 2.38 -21.31
N PRO A 196 14.08 1.36 -20.52
CA PRO A 196 14.64 1.57 -19.20
C PRO A 196 15.92 2.42 -19.26
N GLU A 197 16.10 3.29 -18.27
CA GLU A 197 17.28 4.13 -18.12
C GLU A 197 17.96 3.90 -16.79
N ILE A 198 19.29 4.07 -16.77
CA ILE A 198 20.07 4.09 -15.53
C ILE A 198 19.92 5.48 -14.91
N VAL A 199 19.39 5.52 -13.68
CA VAL A 199 19.20 6.77 -12.93
C VAL A 199 20.42 7.06 -12.06
N LEU A 200 21.07 6.03 -11.54
CA LEU A 200 22.22 6.12 -10.65
C LEU A 200 23.14 4.91 -10.87
N THR A 201 24.45 5.16 -10.92
CA THR A 201 25.51 4.14 -10.84
C THR A 201 26.35 4.43 -9.61
N ASN A 202 26.35 3.54 -8.62
CA ASN A 202 27.10 3.74 -7.37
C ASN A 202 27.32 2.41 -6.62
N ASP A 203 28.51 2.20 -6.07
CA ASP A 203 28.85 0.96 -5.34
C ASP A 203 28.01 0.72 -4.08
N ALA A 204 27.38 1.76 -3.51
CA ALA A 204 26.41 1.61 -2.43
C ALA A 204 25.19 0.74 -2.84
N ILE A 205 24.89 0.65 -4.15
CA ILE A 205 23.84 -0.24 -4.67
C ILE A 205 24.21 -1.72 -4.47
N LEU A 206 25.50 -2.07 -4.47
CA LEU A 206 25.96 -3.45 -4.26
C LEU A 206 25.75 -3.91 -2.82
N GLN A 207 25.62 -2.98 -1.87
CA GLN A 207 25.35 -3.23 -0.45
C GLN A 207 23.97 -2.72 -0.03
N LEU A 208 23.05 -2.59 -0.98
CA LEU A 208 21.73 -2.00 -0.75
C LEU A 208 20.88 -2.88 0.18
N LEU A 209 20.35 -2.27 1.24
CA LEU A 209 19.30 -2.85 2.06
C LEU A 209 17.91 -2.46 1.52
N MET A 210 17.75 -1.19 1.11
CA MET A 210 16.51 -0.66 0.52
C MET A 210 16.78 0.70 -0.15
N PHE A 211 15.95 1.08 -1.11
CA PHE A 211 15.87 2.45 -1.60
C PHE A 211 14.45 3.01 -1.49
N THR A 212 14.32 4.31 -1.21
CA THR A 212 13.04 5.05 -1.24
C THR A 212 13.14 6.29 -2.11
N ILE A 213 12.01 6.77 -2.61
CA ILE A 213 11.92 7.96 -3.46
C ILE A 213 11.02 8.97 -2.76
N ALA A 214 11.52 10.20 -2.59
CA ALA A 214 10.73 11.32 -2.10
C ALA A 214 11.12 12.59 -2.86
N GLY A 215 10.11 13.24 -3.44
CA GLY A 215 10.30 14.34 -4.38
C GLY A 215 11.25 13.95 -5.51
N ASP A 216 12.27 14.77 -5.72
CA ASP A 216 13.30 14.58 -6.75
C ASP A 216 14.51 13.77 -6.27
N ASN A 217 14.46 13.17 -5.07
CA ASN A 217 15.57 12.47 -4.46
C ASN A 217 15.31 10.96 -4.34
N ILE A 218 16.36 10.19 -4.56
CA ILE A 218 16.44 8.76 -4.23
C ILE A 218 17.29 8.63 -2.98
N TYR A 219 16.76 7.95 -1.97
CA TYR A 219 17.45 7.64 -0.74
C TYR A 219 17.88 6.18 -0.73
N ILE A 220 19.15 5.95 -0.44
CA ILE A 220 19.77 4.62 -0.42
C ILE A 220 20.10 4.30 1.04
N ILE A 221 19.54 3.19 1.53
CA ILE A 221 19.87 2.62 2.84
C ILE A 221 20.86 1.48 2.58
N GLU A 222 22.11 1.69 2.96
CA GLU A 222 23.21 0.75 2.78
C GLU A 222 23.39 -0.12 4.02
N TYR A 223 23.49 -1.43 3.81
CA TYR A 223 23.79 -2.39 4.87
C TYR A 223 25.23 -2.26 5.36
N SER A 224 25.42 -2.29 6.68
CA SER A 224 26.75 -2.44 7.27
C SER A 224 27.05 -3.93 7.47
N LEU A 225 28.15 -4.42 6.89
CA LEU A 225 28.67 -5.77 7.14
C LEU A 225 29.15 -5.98 8.59
N ASP A 226 29.26 -4.91 9.36
CA ASP A 226 29.56 -4.92 10.78
C ASP A 226 28.24 -4.78 11.57
N ASP A 227 27.78 -5.88 12.17
CA ASP A 227 26.54 -5.98 12.95
C ASP A 227 26.53 -5.07 14.20
N THR A 228 27.65 -4.46 14.56
CA THR A 228 27.73 -3.46 15.64
C THR A 228 27.44 -2.04 15.17
N LYS A 229 27.39 -1.82 13.85
CA LYS A 229 27.15 -0.50 13.25
C LYS A 229 25.73 -0.39 12.71
N PHE A 230 25.22 0.84 12.78
CA PHE A 230 24.00 1.23 12.12
C PHE A 230 24.16 1.23 10.59
N THR A 231 23.03 1.27 9.88
CA THR A 231 23.03 1.40 8.41
C THR A 231 23.34 2.84 8.02
N SER A 232 23.99 3.02 6.86
CA SER A 232 24.20 4.35 6.30
C SER A 232 23.01 4.80 5.46
N LEU A 233 22.70 6.08 5.50
CA LEU A 233 21.72 6.73 4.63
C LEU A 233 22.44 7.67 3.66
N TYR A 234 22.13 7.53 2.37
CA TYR A 234 22.58 8.42 1.31
C TYR A 234 21.39 9.02 0.58
N SER A 235 21.60 10.18 -0.04
CA SER A 235 20.67 10.80 -0.97
C SER A 235 21.33 11.00 -2.33
N TYR A 236 20.50 10.89 -3.35
CA TYR A 236 20.83 11.19 -4.73
C TYR A 236 19.74 12.07 -5.35
N SER A 237 20.11 13.27 -5.77
CA SER A 237 19.19 14.17 -6.46
C SER A 237 19.12 13.84 -7.95
N ILE A 238 17.94 13.49 -8.45
CA ILE A 238 17.72 13.16 -9.87
C ILE A 238 17.91 14.41 -10.75
N ILE A 239 17.61 15.61 -10.23
CA ILE A 239 17.79 16.89 -10.95
C ILE A 239 19.26 17.29 -10.99
N SER A 240 19.88 17.46 -9.82
CA SER A 240 21.25 18.01 -9.74
C SER A 240 22.33 16.95 -9.97
N LYS A 241 21.96 15.66 -10.01
CA LYS A 241 22.87 14.51 -10.12
C LYS A 241 23.89 14.43 -8.97
N LYS A 242 23.58 15.07 -7.83
CA LYS A 242 24.45 15.10 -6.65
C LYS A 242 24.19 13.89 -5.75
N TRP A 243 25.26 13.20 -5.38
CA TRP A 243 25.29 12.15 -4.36
C TRP A 243 25.80 12.72 -3.03
N LEU A 244 25.13 12.38 -1.92
CA LEU A 244 25.53 12.82 -0.58
C LEU A 244 25.30 11.69 0.43
N LYS A 245 26.30 11.44 1.27
CA LYS A 245 26.11 10.66 2.49
C LYS A 245 25.49 11.55 3.57
N LEU A 246 24.32 11.16 4.08
CA LEU A 246 23.57 11.92 5.07
C LEU A 246 24.01 11.54 6.49
N THR A 247 23.95 10.24 6.82
CA THR A 247 24.31 9.77 8.17
C THR A 247 24.80 8.33 8.16
N ASP A 248 25.64 8.00 9.14
CA ASP A 248 26.08 6.64 9.48
C ASP A 248 25.16 5.97 10.53
N ASN A 249 24.22 6.73 11.09
CA ASN A 249 23.37 6.30 12.22
C ASN A 249 21.90 6.18 11.78
N TRP A 250 21.63 5.41 10.73
CA TRP A 250 20.28 5.15 10.25
C TRP A 250 19.75 3.76 10.68
N THR A 251 18.46 3.53 10.45
CA THR A 251 17.82 2.22 10.65
C THR A 251 17.49 1.55 9.33
N GLY A 252 17.17 0.25 9.39
CA GLY A 252 16.76 -0.51 8.23
C GLY A 252 15.39 -0.10 7.66
N ALA A 253 15.04 -0.72 6.53
CA ALA A 253 13.83 -0.41 5.77
C ALA A 253 12.50 -0.57 6.53
N GLY A 254 12.47 -1.46 7.53
CA GLY A 254 11.23 -1.80 8.24
C GLY A 254 10.81 -0.78 9.30
N ALA A 255 11.63 0.24 9.57
CA ALA A 255 11.41 1.16 10.67
C ALA A 255 11.81 2.62 10.33
N SER A 256 11.83 2.96 9.04
CA SER A 256 12.11 4.32 8.57
C SER A 256 11.19 4.79 7.44
N TYR A 257 10.81 6.07 7.51
CA TYR A 257 10.08 6.82 6.48
C TYR A 257 10.92 8.03 6.07
N ILE A 258 10.82 8.44 4.80
CA ILE A 258 11.46 9.65 4.30
C ILE A 258 10.47 10.33 3.39
N ASP A 259 10.19 11.61 3.65
CA ASP A 259 9.48 12.51 2.75
C ASP A 259 10.45 13.55 2.15
N GLU A 260 9.92 14.63 1.57
CA GLU A 260 10.74 15.65 0.89
C GLU A 260 11.63 16.47 1.84
N ASN A 261 11.24 16.59 3.11
CA ASN A 261 11.87 17.47 4.09
C ASN A 261 12.48 16.71 5.26
N MET A 262 11.86 15.60 5.67
CA MET A 262 12.17 14.89 6.91
C MET A 262 12.38 13.40 6.67
N GLY A 263 13.34 12.85 7.40
CA GLY A 263 13.44 11.42 7.67
C GLY A 263 12.91 11.10 9.06
N TYR A 264 12.19 10.00 9.20
CA TYR A 264 11.68 9.51 10.47
C TYR A 264 12.16 8.08 10.67
N CYS A 265 12.66 7.76 11.84
CA CYS A 265 13.16 6.41 12.07
C CYS A 265 13.09 5.97 13.53
N TYR A 266 13.05 4.66 13.73
CA TYR A 266 13.26 4.03 15.02
C TYR A 266 14.64 3.40 15.09
N LEU A 267 15.43 3.80 16.08
CA LEU A 267 16.67 3.14 16.45
C LEU A 267 16.39 2.16 17.59
N LYS A 268 16.76 0.90 17.37
CA LYS A 268 16.44 -0.24 18.23
C LYS A 268 16.83 0.02 19.69
N ASN A 269 15.84 -0.01 20.59
CA ASN A 269 15.98 0.23 22.04
C ASN A 269 16.65 1.56 22.40
N ILE A 270 16.57 2.54 21.51
CA ILE A 270 16.95 3.93 21.80
C ILE A 270 15.71 4.80 21.73
N GLY A 271 14.99 4.78 20.61
CA GLY A 271 13.79 5.60 20.46
C GLY A 271 13.42 5.96 19.02
N LEU A 272 12.42 6.83 18.91
CA LEU A 272 12.01 7.47 17.66
C LEU A 272 12.81 8.75 17.45
N TYR A 273 13.20 8.96 16.20
CA TYR A 273 14.00 10.08 15.75
C TYR A 273 13.36 10.78 14.56
N GLU A 274 13.57 12.08 14.52
CA GLU A 274 13.39 12.92 13.34
C GLU A 274 14.76 13.30 12.77
N TYR A 275 14.83 13.41 11.46
CA TYR A 275 16.02 13.74 10.72
C TYR A 275 15.72 14.88 9.75
N ASP A 276 16.30 16.05 9.99
CA ASP A 276 16.15 17.21 9.12
C ASP A 276 17.11 17.03 7.93
N LEU A 277 16.54 16.84 6.74
CA LEU A 277 17.32 16.58 5.52
C LEU A 277 18.08 17.83 5.03
N SER A 278 17.68 19.02 5.48
CA SER A 278 18.30 20.30 5.09
C SER A 278 19.51 20.65 5.96
N THR A 279 19.43 20.38 7.27
CA THR A 279 20.50 20.65 8.24
C THR A 279 21.39 19.44 8.50
N ASN A 280 20.94 18.25 8.08
CA ASN A 280 21.61 16.97 8.32
C ASN A 280 21.70 16.63 9.82
N GLU A 281 20.72 17.08 10.60
CA GLU A 281 20.62 16.88 12.04
C GLU A 281 19.60 15.78 12.39
N MET A 282 19.96 14.96 13.37
CA MET A 282 19.14 13.83 13.84
C MET A 282 18.78 14.03 15.31
N ASN A 283 17.49 14.12 15.61
CA ASN A 283 16.96 14.48 16.91
C ASN A 283 16.15 13.33 17.52
N LEU A 284 16.48 12.93 18.75
CA LEU A 284 15.70 11.97 19.52
C LEU A 284 14.43 12.66 20.03
N VAL A 285 13.28 12.29 19.50
CA VAL A 285 11.97 12.87 19.85
C VAL A 285 11.22 12.05 20.89
N LYS A 286 11.46 10.73 20.93
CA LYS A 286 10.86 9.84 21.93
C LYS A 286 11.80 8.72 22.34
N PRO A 287 12.35 8.73 23.56
CA PRO A 287 13.05 7.57 24.11
C PRO A 287 12.09 6.38 24.23
N LEU A 288 12.49 5.21 23.75
CA LEU A 288 11.71 3.98 23.84
C LEU A 288 12.63 2.78 24.13
N GLU A 289 12.40 2.15 25.27
CA GLU A 289 13.00 0.86 25.62
C GLU A 289 11.91 -0.19 25.67
N LEU A 290 12.04 -1.24 24.86
CA LEU A 290 11.06 -2.31 24.73
C LEU A 290 11.69 -3.65 25.11
N GLU A 291 10.84 -4.57 25.58
CA GLU A 291 11.26 -5.93 25.93
C GLU A 291 11.87 -6.68 24.74
N ASN A 292 12.56 -7.80 24.99
CA ASN A 292 13.11 -8.70 23.95
C ASN A 292 14.01 -8.00 22.91
N GLY A 293 14.74 -6.97 23.34
CA GLY A 293 15.65 -6.21 22.49
C GLY A 293 14.96 -5.23 21.54
N GLY A 294 13.65 -4.98 21.69
CA GLY A 294 12.93 -3.93 20.98
C GLY A 294 12.94 -4.05 19.46
N THR A 295 12.83 -5.27 18.94
CA THR A 295 12.71 -5.49 17.49
C THR A 295 11.34 -4.99 17.04
N CYS A 296 11.31 -3.95 16.20
CA CYS A 296 10.07 -3.31 15.77
C CYS A 296 10.04 -3.01 14.28
N SER A 297 8.83 -2.87 13.76
CA SER A 297 8.56 -2.11 12.55
C SER A 297 7.84 -0.83 12.91
N VAL A 298 8.09 0.26 12.18
CA VAL A 298 7.43 1.55 12.41
C VAL A 298 6.93 2.10 11.09
N PHE A 299 5.65 2.43 11.04
CA PHE A 299 4.95 2.96 9.88
C PHE A 299 4.43 4.35 10.21
N TYR A 300 4.86 5.34 9.44
CA TYR A 300 4.45 6.73 9.60
C TYR A 300 3.33 6.99 8.59
N ARG A 301 2.12 7.23 9.11
CA ARG A 301 0.91 7.48 8.29
C ARG A 301 0.37 8.88 8.58
N PRO A 302 -0.42 9.44 7.66
CA PRO A 302 -0.98 10.78 7.85
C PRO A 302 -1.71 10.93 9.19
N ASP A 303 -2.47 9.92 9.60
CA ASP A 303 -3.27 9.98 10.83
C ASP A 303 -2.45 9.64 12.09
N TYR A 304 -1.57 8.63 12.01
CA TYR A 304 -0.91 8.03 13.17
C TYR A 304 0.47 7.45 12.84
N ILE A 305 1.29 7.27 13.87
CA ILE A 305 2.51 6.47 13.82
C ILE A 305 2.22 5.11 14.43
N TYR A 306 2.34 4.05 13.63
CA TYR A 306 2.14 2.67 14.06
C TYR A 306 3.48 2.00 14.36
N LEU A 307 3.72 1.64 15.61
CA LEU A 307 4.88 0.86 16.02
C LEU A 307 4.43 -0.57 16.33
N ILE A 308 5.02 -1.53 15.64
CA ILE A 308 4.74 -2.95 15.82
C ILE A 308 5.94 -3.59 16.49
N HIS A 309 5.76 -3.94 17.76
CA HIS A 309 6.77 -4.62 18.55
C HIS A 309 6.61 -6.14 18.44
N TYR A 310 7.68 -6.83 18.07
CA TYR A 310 7.74 -8.29 17.99
C TYR A 310 8.31 -8.87 19.30
N ASN A 311 7.42 -9.23 20.23
CA ASN A 311 7.78 -9.59 21.61
C ASN A 311 8.16 -11.09 21.82
N ASN A 312 8.71 -11.77 20.80
CA ASN A 312 9.24 -13.13 20.94
C ASN A 312 10.48 -13.34 20.05
N SER A 313 11.42 -14.15 20.53
CA SER A 313 12.75 -14.38 19.92
C SER A 313 12.74 -15.18 18.61
N SER A 314 11.64 -15.85 18.28
CA SER A 314 11.51 -16.55 17.00
C SER A 314 11.07 -15.59 15.90
N SER A 315 11.73 -15.66 14.74
CA SER A 315 11.47 -14.92 13.48
C SER A 315 10.08 -15.12 12.86
N ARG A 316 9.11 -15.64 13.62
CA ARG A 316 7.80 -16.11 13.14
C ARG A 316 6.63 -15.19 13.51
N TYR A 317 6.92 -13.98 14.00
CA TYR A 317 5.90 -12.92 14.17
C TYR A 317 4.69 -13.38 15.01
N MET A 318 4.89 -14.30 15.96
CA MET A 318 3.80 -15.02 16.62
C MET A 318 2.97 -14.12 17.53
N ASN A 319 3.64 -13.16 18.16
CA ASN A 319 3.02 -12.18 19.04
C ASN A 319 3.50 -10.79 18.60
N GLN A 320 2.54 -9.91 18.33
CA GLN A 320 2.78 -8.53 17.91
C GLN A 320 2.00 -7.60 18.83
N ILE A 321 2.62 -6.54 19.31
CA ILE A 321 1.90 -5.45 19.98
C ILE A 321 1.94 -4.27 19.03
N LEU A 322 0.76 -3.80 18.64
CA LEU A 322 0.60 -2.54 17.93
C LEU A 322 0.49 -1.43 18.97
N TYR A 323 1.40 -0.46 18.90
CA TYR A 323 1.32 0.81 19.59
C TYR A 323 0.95 1.89 18.57
N ILE A 324 0.00 2.76 18.95
CA ILE A 324 -0.49 3.84 18.11
C ILE A 324 -0.12 5.16 18.77
N TYR A 325 0.70 5.96 18.09
CA TYR A 325 1.10 7.28 18.54
C TYR A 325 0.49 8.36 17.64
N ASP A 326 0.25 9.55 18.20
CA ASP A 326 0.07 10.76 17.40
C ASP A 326 1.43 11.25 16.86
N TRP A 327 1.39 12.31 16.03
CA TRP A 327 2.58 12.97 15.50
C TRP A 327 3.37 13.79 16.54
N ASP A 328 2.80 14.02 17.72
CA ASP A 328 3.51 14.59 18.89
C ASP A 328 4.18 13.49 19.74
N TYR A 329 4.19 12.23 19.25
CA TYR A 329 4.80 11.06 19.89
C TYR A 329 4.17 10.69 21.25
N ASN A 330 2.92 11.06 21.49
CA ASN A 330 2.12 10.59 22.61
C ASN A 330 1.51 9.23 22.26
N LEU A 331 1.60 8.28 23.20
CA LEU A 331 0.93 6.99 23.03
C LEU A 331 -0.58 7.21 23.21
N ILE A 332 -1.36 6.95 22.17
CA ILE A 332 -2.81 7.07 22.20
C ILE A 332 -3.43 5.76 22.68
N ASP A 333 -2.98 4.64 22.10
CA ASP A 333 -3.56 3.33 22.34
C ASP A 333 -2.57 2.20 22.00
N SER A 334 -2.88 0.99 22.47
CA SER A 334 -2.12 -0.20 22.10
C SER A 334 -2.99 -1.44 22.15
N VAL A 335 -2.76 -2.36 21.23
CA VAL A 335 -3.48 -3.63 21.17
C VAL A 335 -2.54 -4.78 20.81
N LYS A 336 -2.72 -5.90 21.50
CA LYS A 336 -1.96 -7.12 21.25
C LYS A 336 -2.64 -7.94 20.16
N PHE A 337 -1.91 -8.22 19.09
CA PHE A 337 -2.31 -9.17 18.07
C PHE A 337 -1.85 -10.57 18.47
N ASP A 338 -2.70 -11.26 19.23
CA ASP A 338 -2.54 -12.68 19.53
C ASP A 338 -3.04 -13.48 18.32
N LYS A 339 -2.11 -13.99 17.50
CA LYS A 339 -2.47 -14.80 16.35
C LYS A 339 -3.36 -15.96 16.80
N ILE A 340 -4.62 -15.96 16.34
CA ILE A 340 -5.56 -17.02 16.64
C ILE A 340 -5.06 -18.31 15.96
N ASN A 341 -4.65 -19.27 16.79
CA ASN A 341 -4.02 -20.56 16.48
C ASN A 341 -2.51 -20.51 16.28
N ASN A 342 -1.83 -21.55 16.76
CA ASN A 342 -0.40 -21.93 16.66
C ASN A 342 0.17 -21.98 15.22
N ARG A 343 -0.20 -21.04 14.35
CA ARG A 343 0.24 -20.95 12.97
C ARG A 343 1.68 -20.47 12.96
N ILE A 344 2.54 -21.30 12.39
CA ILE A 344 3.97 -21.08 12.22
C ILE A 344 4.25 -20.09 11.06
N THR A 345 3.20 -19.48 10.48
CA THR A 345 3.27 -18.68 9.26
C THR A 345 3.50 -17.18 9.54
N ALA A 346 4.28 -16.53 8.67
CA ALA A 346 4.47 -15.08 8.68
C ALA A 346 3.17 -14.36 8.34
N GLY A 347 2.88 -13.29 9.09
CA GLY A 347 1.65 -12.49 9.02
C GLY A 347 1.76 -11.35 10.04
N GLY A 348 0.95 -10.31 9.88
CA GLY A 348 0.99 -9.10 10.69
C GLY A 348 0.27 -7.95 9.99
N PHE A 349 0.71 -6.73 10.31
CA PHE A 349 0.24 -5.51 9.65
C PHE A 349 0.52 -5.55 8.15
N MET A 350 -0.43 -5.04 7.38
CA MET A 350 -0.32 -4.93 5.93
C MET A 350 -0.23 -3.47 5.51
N SER A 351 -1.26 -2.71 5.87
CA SER A 351 -1.39 -1.29 5.61
C SER A 351 -2.56 -0.75 6.42
N ASP A 352 -2.76 0.55 6.43
CA ASP A 352 -4.04 1.18 6.73
C ASP A 352 -4.69 1.68 5.43
N VAL A 353 -6.01 1.77 5.40
CA VAL A 353 -6.81 2.29 4.29
C VAL A 353 -8.11 2.84 4.83
N ASP A 354 -8.49 4.04 4.38
CA ASP A 354 -9.70 4.72 4.85
C ASP A 354 -9.77 4.70 6.39
N ASN A 355 -10.83 4.13 6.95
CA ASN A 355 -11.08 4.01 8.39
C ASN A 355 -10.50 2.74 9.03
N TYR A 356 -9.69 1.96 8.32
CA TYR A 356 -9.25 0.65 8.80
C TYR A 356 -7.74 0.49 8.84
N ILE A 357 -7.27 -0.25 9.84
CA ILE A 357 -5.91 -0.81 9.86
C ILE A 357 -6.03 -2.30 9.52
N ILE A 358 -5.38 -2.74 8.45
CA ILE A 358 -5.56 -4.07 7.86
C ILE A 358 -4.42 -5.02 8.29
N PHE A 359 -4.82 -6.21 8.71
CA PHE A 359 -3.92 -7.27 9.19
C PHE A 359 -4.21 -8.61 8.50
N ALA A 360 -3.17 -9.42 8.36
CA ALA A 360 -3.28 -10.81 7.96
C ALA A 360 -2.62 -11.74 8.99
N SER A 361 -3.31 -12.78 9.42
CA SER A 361 -2.72 -13.86 10.21
C SER A 361 -1.65 -14.63 9.42
N ASN A 362 -1.76 -14.63 8.09
CA ASN A 362 -0.83 -15.28 7.16
C ASN A 362 -0.75 -14.49 5.84
N PHE A 363 0.46 -14.07 5.45
CA PHE A 363 0.67 -13.36 4.18
C PHE A 363 0.45 -14.23 2.92
N LYS A 364 0.29 -15.56 3.07
CA LYS A 364 -0.11 -16.51 2.00
C LYS A 364 -1.63 -16.66 1.84
N GLY A 365 -2.40 -15.64 2.18
CA GLY A 365 -3.84 -15.59 1.93
C GLY A 365 -4.33 -14.15 1.96
N LYS A 366 -5.65 -13.97 1.91
CA LYS A 366 -6.26 -12.66 2.05
C LYS A 366 -6.10 -12.10 3.47
N PRO A 367 -6.19 -10.76 3.63
CA PRO A 367 -6.42 -10.15 4.93
C PRO A 367 -7.64 -10.77 5.64
N ASP A 368 -7.50 -11.03 6.93
CA ASP A 368 -8.51 -11.68 7.76
C ASP A 368 -8.80 -10.95 9.09
N TYR A 369 -8.10 -9.84 9.35
CA TYR A 369 -8.39 -8.94 10.48
C TYR A 369 -8.31 -7.47 10.09
N TYR A 370 -9.07 -6.65 10.81
CA TYR A 370 -8.95 -5.21 10.77
C TYR A 370 -9.10 -4.61 12.18
N ILE A 371 -8.68 -3.35 12.32
CA ILE A 371 -9.04 -2.47 13.42
C ILE A 371 -9.80 -1.29 12.81
N ASP A 372 -10.91 -0.89 13.43
CA ASP A 372 -11.61 0.35 13.06
C ASP A 372 -10.91 1.54 13.74
N LYS A 373 -10.42 2.50 12.94
CA LYS A 373 -9.70 3.69 13.42
C LYS A 373 -10.57 4.53 14.36
N SER A 374 -11.90 4.46 14.27
CA SER A 374 -12.79 5.17 15.19
C SER A 374 -12.74 4.64 16.64
N GLU A 375 -12.14 3.47 16.87
CA GLU A 375 -11.96 2.89 18.21
C GLU A 375 -10.71 3.42 18.92
N ILE A 376 -9.78 4.05 18.18
CA ILE A 376 -8.51 4.53 18.72
C ILE A 376 -8.75 5.58 19.82
N GLY A 377 -8.22 5.33 21.02
CA GLY A 377 -8.34 6.24 22.16
C GLY A 377 -9.68 6.16 22.89
N THR A 378 -10.59 5.28 22.45
CA THR A 378 -11.89 5.06 23.14
C THR A 378 -11.78 4.09 24.31
N GLY A 379 -10.66 3.36 24.42
CA GLY A 379 -10.47 2.25 25.36
C GLY A 379 -11.09 0.92 24.90
N ASN A 380 -11.69 0.87 23.71
CA ASN A 380 -12.29 -0.34 23.12
C ASN A 380 -11.52 -0.87 21.90
N LEU A 381 -10.29 -0.41 21.66
CA LEU A 381 -9.49 -0.81 20.50
C LEU A 381 -9.31 -2.33 20.45
N MET A 382 -9.76 -2.96 19.36
CA MET A 382 -9.66 -4.41 19.22
C MET A 382 -9.50 -4.87 17.78
N PHE A 383 -9.02 -6.10 17.63
CA PHE A 383 -9.00 -6.77 16.33
C PHE A 383 -10.36 -7.37 16.01
N HIS A 384 -10.92 -6.98 14.87
CA HIS A 384 -12.12 -7.55 14.29
C HIS A 384 -11.74 -8.56 13.23
N LYS A 385 -12.39 -9.72 13.24
CA LYS A 385 -12.21 -10.72 12.20
C LYS A 385 -13.01 -10.32 10.96
N ILE A 386 -12.41 -10.43 9.78
CA ILE A 386 -13.11 -10.25 8.52
C ILE A 386 -13.90 -11.54 8.25
N GLU A 387 -15.23 -11.44 8.26
CA GLU A 387 -16.11 -12.57 7.92
C GLU A 387 -16.24 -12.77 6.41
N ASP A 388 -16.49 -14.02 6.01
CA ASP A 388 -16.48 -14.48 4.61
C ASP A 388 -17.74 -14.15 3.80
#